data_AF-E5VNB6-F1
#
_entry.id   AF-E5VNB6-F1
#
_cell.length_a   1.000
_cell.length_b   1.000
_cell.length_c   1.000
_cell.angle_alpha   90.00
_cell.angle_beta   90.00
_cell.angle_gamma   90.00
#
_symmetry.space_group_name_H-M   'P 1'
#
loop_
_entity.id
_entity.type
_entity.pdbx_description
1 polymer ?
#
loop_
_entity_poly.entity_id
_entity_poly.type
_entity_poly.pdbx_seq_one_letter_code
_entity_poly.pdbx_strand_id
1 'polypeptide(L)'
;MLDIKFLRENPDVVKQNIKNKFQDRKLPLVDEVIELDKENREIKQEVQALRADRNKLSKQIGALMGQGKKEEAEEVKNRLQHLLIVLKN
;
A
#
# COMPACT_ATOMS: atom_id res chain seq x y z
N MET A 1 22.36 -3.16 5.86
CA MET A 1 20.97 -3.54 5.54
C MET A 1 20.97 -4.15 4.15
N LEU A 2 20.34 -5.30 3.94
CA LEU A 2 20.25 -5.93 2.62
C LEU A 2 19.23 -5.17 1.76
N ASP A 3 19.55 -4.96 0.49
CA ASP A 3 18.59 -4.38 -0.46
C ASP A 3 17.49 -5.41 -0.75
N ILE A 4 16.23 -5.04 -0.51
CA ILE A 4 15.06 -5.88 -0.76
C ILE A 4 14.92 -6.22 -2.25
N LYS A 5 15.33 -5.32 -3.15
CA LYS A 5 15.35 -5.60 -4.59
C LYS A 5 16.32 -6.72 -4.90
N PHE A 6 17.54 -6.66 -4.35
CA PHE A 6 18.53 -7.71 -4.52
C PHE A 6 18.03 -9.06 -4.00
N LEU A 7 17.39 -9.07 -2.83
CA LEU A 7 16.83 -10.29 -2.24
C LEU A 7 15.74 -10.93 -3.13
N ARG A 8 14.84 -10.12 -3.72
CA ARG A 8 13.83 -10.60 -4.67
C ARG A 8 14.41 -11.14 -5.97
N GLU A 9 15.43 -10.46 -6.50
CA GLU A 9 16.03 -10.82 -7.80
C GLU A 9 17.03 -11.98 -7.67
N ASN A 10 17.59 -12.19 -6.49
CA ASN A 10 18.66 -13.17 -6.26
C ASN A 10 18.44 -13.99 -4.96
N PRO A 11 17.26 -14.60 -4.74
CA PRO A 11 16.96 -15.30 -3.49
C PRO A 11 17.92 -16.45 -3.21
N ASP A 12 18.34 -17.17 -4.24
CA ASP A 12 19.25 -18.32 -4.11
C ASP A 12 20.66 -17.89 -3.66
N VAL A 13 21.13 -16.74 -4.13
CA VAL A 13 22.41 -16.16 -3.68
C VAL A 13 22.36 -15.84 -2.19
N VAL A 14 21.23 -15.29 -1.73
CA VAL A 14 21.01 -14.99 -0.31
C VAL A 14 20.93 -16.30 0.50
N LYS A 15 20.17 -17.30 0.04
CA LYS A 15 20.06 -18.62 0.68
C LYS A 15 21.43 -19.30 0.77
N GLN A 16 22.23 -19.25 -0.29
CA GLN A 16 23.58 -19.82 -0.27
C GLN A 16 24.50 -19.10 0.71
N ASN A 17 24.42 -17.76 0.80
CA ASN A 17 25.19 -16.99 1.79
C ASN A 17 24.81 -17.37 3.24
N ILE A 18 23.52 -17.59 3.51
CA ILE A 18 23.01 -18.08 4.80
C ILE A 18 23.62 -19.45 5.15
N LYS A 19 23.64 -20.39 4.19
CA LYS A 19 24.27 -21.72 4.36
C LYS A 19 25.77 -21.61 4.65
N ASN A 20 26.48 -20.77 3.90
CA ASN A 20 27.92 -20.53 4.10
C ASN A 20 28.24 -19.95 5.49
N LYS A 21 27.24 -19.38 6.18
CA LYS A 21 27.34 -18.85 7.54
C LYS A 21 26.76 -19.79 8.59
N PHE A 22 26.39 -21.02 8.22
CA PHE A 22 25.82 -22.03 9.12
C PHE A 22 24.54 -21.55 9.81
N GLN A 23 23.71 -20.76 9.10
CA GLN A 23 22.48 -20.18 9.64
C GLN A 23 21.22 -20.79 9.02
N ASP A 24 21.22 -22.09 8.74
CA ASP A 24 20.17 -22.79 8.00
C ASP A 24 18.75 -22.57 8.54
N ARG A 25 18.61 -22.36 9.86
CA ARG A 25 17.34 -21.96 10.50
C ARG A 25 16.71 -20.68 9.92
N LYS A 26 17.48 -19.85 9.21
CA LYS A 26 17.04 -18.60 8.59
C LYS A 26 16.66 -18.76 7.12
N LEU A 27 16.90 -19.91 6.49
CA LEU A 27 16.55 -20.12 5.08
C LEU A 27 15.07 -19.84 4.77
N PRO A 28 14.10 -20.25 5.62
CA PRO A 28 12.69 -19.94 5.39
C PRO A 28 12.39 -18.44 5.40
N LEU A 29 13.18 -17.64 6.13
CA LEU A 29 12.98 -16.19 6.25
C LEU A 29 13.21 -15.47 4.91
N VAL A 30 13.98 -16.05 3.97
CA VAL A 30 14.18 -15.44 2.65
C VAL A 30 12.85 -15.40 1.90
N ASP A 31 12.12 -16.52 1.91
CA ASP A 31 10.84 -16.63 1.22
C ASP A 31 9.76 -15.83 1.95
N GLU A 32 9.74 -15.88 3.29
CA GLU A 32 8.81 -15.09 4.11
C GLU A 32 8.96 -13.57 3.87
N VAL A 33 10.20 -13.06 3.80
CA VAL A 33 10.46 -11.65 3.52
C VAL A 33 10.01 -11.26 2.11
N ILE A 34 10.14 -12.15 1.12
CA ILE A 34 9.67 -11.88 -0.26
C ILE A 34 8.15 -11.76 -0.29
N GLU A 35 7.43 -12.66 0.37
CA GLU A 35 5.97 -12.61 0.44
C GLU A 35 5.49 -11.37 1.20
N LEU A 36 6.08 -11.07 2.35
CA LEU A 36 5.75 -9.86 3.11
C LEU A 36 6.05 -8.57 2.33
N ASP A 37 7.13 -8.54 1.55
CA ASP A 37 7.41 -7.39 0.67
C ASP A 37 6.39 -7.26 -0.45
N LYS A 38 5.91 -8.38 -1.02
CA LYS A 38 4.84 -8.36 -2.02
C LYS A 38 3.56 -7.78 -1.43
N GLU A 39 3.10 -8.30 -0.29
CA GLU A 39 1.91 -7.79 0.41
C GLU A 39 2.06 -6.30 0.74
N ASN A 40 3.23 -5.90 1.24
CA ASN A 40 3.52 -4.51 1.57
C ASN A 40 3.43 -3.60 0.33
N ARG A 41 3.94 -4.03 -0.82
CA ARG A 41 3.85 -3.27 -2.07
C ARG A 41 2.42 -3.16 -2.57
N GLU A 42 1.64 -4.23 -2.51
CA GLU A 42 0.23 -4.26 -2.88
C GLU A 42 -0.59 -3.31 -2.00
N ILE A 43 -0.46 -3.41 -0.67
CA ILE A 43 -1.13 -2.52 0.28
C ILE A 43 -0.73 -1.06 0.05
N LYS A 44 0.57 -0.77 -0.19
CA LYS A 44 1.01 0.61 -0.48
C LYS A 44 0.38 1.17 -1.74
N GLN A 45 0.23 0.36 -2.78
CA GLN A 45 -0.42 0.78 -4.02
C GLN A 45 -1.90 1.07 -3.77
N GLU A 46 -2.60 0.20 -3.04
CA GLU A 46 -4.00 0.41 -2.66
C GLU A 46 -4.17 1.69 -1.84
N VAL A 47 -3.35 1.90 -0.81
CA VAL A 47 -3.38 3.12 0.01
C VAL A 47 -3.13 4.37 -0.83
N GLN A 48 -2.23 4.33 -1.82
CA GLN A 48 -2.03 5.45 -2.73
C GLN A 48 -3.26 5.72 -3.59
N ALA A 49 -3.90 4.69 -4.13
CA ALA A 49 -5.13 4.81 -4.91
C ALA A 49 -6.27 5.44 -4.07
N LEU A 50 -6.51 4.91 -2.87
CA LEU A 50 -7.52 5.43 -1.93
C LEU A 50 -7.24 6.90 -1.54
N ARG A 51 -5.98 7.28 -1.34
CA ARG A 51 -5.60 8.67 -1.07
C ARG A 51 -5.85 9.58 -2.27
N ALA A 52 -5.64 9.10 -3.49
CA ALA A 52 -5.92 9.83 -4.72
C ALA A 52 -7.43 10.04 -4.89
N ASP A 53 -8.23 8.99 -4.65
CA ASP A 53 -9.69 9.06 -4.71
C ASP A 53 -10.25 10.03 -3.67
N ARG A 54 -9.77 9.97 -2.43
CA ARG A 54 -10.12 10.94 -1.39
C ARG A 54 -9.87 12.37 -1.86
N ASN A 55 -8.70 12.65 -2.43
CA ASN A 55 -8.35 13.99 -2.91
C ASN A 55 -9.26 14.44 -4.08
N LYS A 56 -9.62 13.51 -4.98
CA LYS A 56 -10.55 13.77 -6.08
C LYS A 56 -11.94 14.12 -5.55
N LEU A 57 -12.47 13.35 -4.59
CA LEU A 57 -13.76 13.62 -3.96
C LEU A 57 -13.76 14.97 -3.23
N SER A 58 -12.70 15.30 -2.48
CA SER A 58 -12.58 16.61 -1.82
C SER A 58 -12.63 17.78 -2.81
N LYS A 59 -11.96 17.68 -3.96
CA LYS A 59 -12.02 18.70 -5.02
C LYS A 59 -13.42 18.79 -5.63
N GLN A 60 -14.06 17.66 -5.88
CA GLN A 60 -15.41 17.59 -6.43
C GLN A 60 -16.44 18.27 -5.50
N ILE A 61 -16.35 18.05 -4.19
CA ILE A 61 -17.21 18.73 -3.21
C ILE A 61 -17.06 20.24 -3.31
N GLY A 62 -15.82 20.76 -3.32
CA GLY A 62 -15.57 22.20 -3.44
C GLY A 62 -16.15 22.78 -4.73
N ALA A 63 -16.01 22.08 -5.86
CA ALA A 63 -16.57 22.49 -7.14
C ALA A 63 -18.11 22.53 -7.12
N LEU A 64 -18.77 21.49 -6.59
CA LEU A 64 -20.23 21.42 -6.49
C LEU A 64 -20.79 22.51 -5.57
N MET A 65 -20.13 22.77 -4.44
CA MET A 65 -20.50 23.86 -3.53
C MET A 65 -20.38 25.22 -4.21
N GLY A 66 -19.32 25.46 -4.99
CA GLY A 66 -19.15 26.67 -5.78
C GLY A 66 -20.20 26.87 -6.88
N GLN A 67 -20.78 25.77 -7.37
CA GLN A 67 -21.89 25.78 -8.34
C GLN A 67 -23.28 25.87 -7.68
N GLY A 68 -23.36 25.92 -6.34
CA GLY A 68 -24.63 25.95 -5.60
C GLY A 68 -25.34 24.59 -5.52
N LYS A 69 -24.72 23.51 -6.00
CA LYS A 69 -25.28 22.14 -6.04
C LYS A 69 -25.10 21.43 -4.70
N LYS A 70 -25.79 21.92 -3.67
CA LYS A 70 -25.60 21.48 -2.27
C LYS A 70 -25.95 20.00 -2.05
N GLU A 71 -27.00 19.51 -2.70
CA GLU A 71 -27.45 18.11 -2.56
C GLU A 71 -26.42 17.14 -3.14
N GLU A 72 -25.96 17.38 -4.38
CA GLU A 72 -24.89 16.60 -5.02
C GLU A 72 -23.59 16.63 -4.17
N ALA A 73 -23.26 17.78 -3.58
CA ALA A 73 -22.08 17.91 -2.73
C ALA A 73 -22.17 17.06 -1.45
N GLU A 74 -23.34 16.99 -0.83
CA GLU A 74 -23.55 16.18 0.39
C GLU A 74 -23.46 14.68 0.09
N GLU A 75 -23.97 14.22 -1.07
CA GLU A 75 -23.78 12.82 -1.50
C GLU A 75 -22.31 12.45 -1.65
N VAL A 76 -21.51 13.31 -2.28
CA VAL A 76 -20.06 13.08 -2.46
C VAL A 76 -19.33 13.10 -1.11
N LYS A 77 -19.75 13.96 -0.18
CA LYS A 77 -19.22 14.02 1.18
C LYS A 77 -19.50 12.75 1.97
N ASN A 78 -20.68 12.14 1.83
CA ASN A 78 -20.99 10.85 2.44
C ASN A 78 -20.06 9.74 1.92
N ARG A 79 -19.78 9.70 0.60
CA ARG A 79 -18.81 8.77 0.02
C ARG A 79 -17.40 9.00 0.55
N LEU A 80 -16.99 10.26 0.70
CA LEU A 80 -15.70 10.63 1.28
C LEU A 80 -15.57 10.17 2.74
N GLN A 81 -16.62 10.30 3.55
CA GLN A 81 -16.62 9.82 4.94
C GLN A 81 -16.43 8.30 5.01
N HIS A 82 -17.10 7.53 4.17
CA HIS A 82 -16.92 6.08 4.09
C HIS A 82 -15.47 5.71 3.73
N LEU A 83 -14.88 6.38 2.73
CA LEU A 83 -13.49 6.18 2.35
C LEU A 83 -12.49 6.51 3.47
N LEU A 84 -12.78 7.54 4.27
CA LEU A 84 -11.94 7.91 5.43
C LEU A 84 -11.99 6.89 6.56
N ILE A 85 -13.07 6.13 6.70
CA ILE A 85 -13.15 5.02 7.67
C ILE A 85 -12.24 3.88 7.21
N VAL A 86 -12.29 3.52 5.92
CA VAL A 86 -11.45 2.46 5.35
C VAL A 86 -9.95 2.81 5.48
N LEU A 87 -9.56 4.06 5.26
CA LEU A 87 -8.17 4.50 5.36
C LEU A 87 -7.60 4.56 6.79
N LYS A 88 -8.45 4.50 7.83
CA LYS A 88 -8.04 4.56 9.24
C LYS A 88 -7.80 3.18 9.87
N ASN A 89 -8.34 2.14 9.24
CA ASN A 89 -8.14 0.75 9.63
C ASN A 89 -6.96 0.16 8.86
#